data_AF-X0T692-F1
#
_entry.id   AF-X0T692-F1
#
_cell.length_a   1.000
_cell.length_b   1.000
_cell.length_c   1.000
_cell.angle_alpha   90.00
_cell.angle_beta   90.00
_cell.angle_gamma   90.00
#
_symmetry.space_group_name_H-M   'P 1'
#
loop_
_entity.id
_entity.type
_entity.pdbx_description
1 polymer ?
#
loop_
_entity_poly.entity_id
_entity_poly.type
_entity_poly.pdbx_seq_one_letter_code
_entity_poly.pdbx_strand_id
1 'polypeptide(L)'
;MVFWESEGNHVFRYNECWSDSSHYFNDAMGAGFNGGYRGFPGADSDIYCNYIADCWDDGIEAEGGDQNVRIWNNYIEDVLIPIANAAVSIGPLYVWRNVSGRSYSPPGSSWDMTHGPMIKMGYANGEKWMTGHMYIFNNTNFQDDNNGAAGLGGSGRIIKHCTTRNNILHVRREDRYSIAVNNNHEGNDFDNDLISAACPPNHEKDGLKGIPQYVPKAGFDTEARMGMFQIAPGSMGIDAGVVIPNFCEMVNGDHPDLGAHESRTGKIQFGVRAEFTPLG
;
A
#
# COMPACT_ATOMS: atom_id res chain seq x y z
N MET A 1 -5.86 -16.55 4.60
CA MET A 1 -5.66 -16.93 6.01
C MET A 1 -6.61 -16.08 6.85
N VAL A 2 -7.33 -16.68 7.79
CA VAL A 2 -8.27 -15.94 8.65
C VAL A 2 -7.90 -16.16 10.12
N PHE A 3 -7.57 -15.10 10.83
CA PHE A 3 -7.33 -15.13 12.27
C PHE A 3 -8.42 -14.33 12.99
N TRP A 4 -9.43 -15.04 13.47
CA TRP A 4 -10.60 -14.40 14.08
C TRP A 4 -10.24 -13.68 15.38
N GLU A 5 -10.25 -12.34 15.35
CA GLU A 5 -10.01 -11.44 16.50
C GLU A 5 -8.74 -11.79 17.29
N SER A 6 -7.61 -11.89 16.60
CA SER A 6 -6.36 -12.28 17.24
C SER A 6 -5.82 -11.23 18.22
N GLU A 7 -5.13 -11.70 19.27
CA GLU A 7 -4.43 -10.83 20.23
C GLU A 7 -3.10 -10.28 19.68
N GLY A 8 -2.69 -10.68 18.47
CA GLY A 8 -1.46 -10.20 17.81
C GLY A 8 -0.20 -11.01 18.12
N ASN A 9 0.96 -10.36 18.02
CA ASN A 9 2.31 -10.93 18.04
C ASN A 9 2.59 -11.91 16.88
N HIS A 10 2.04 -11.62 15.70
CA HIS A 10 2.24 -12.45 14.52
C HIS A 10 3.35 -11.94 13.62
N VAL A 11 3.99 -12.86 12.91
CA VAL A 11 4.93 -12.53 11.84
C VAL A 11 4.55 -13.33 10.60
N PHE A 12 4.01 -12.63 9.61
CA PHE A 12 3.67 -13.17 8.29
C PHE A 12 4.73 -12.69 7.30
N ARG A 13 5.76 -13.51 7.08
CA ARG A 13 6.89 -13.14 6.21
C ARG A 13 7.28 -14.21 5.22
N TYR A 14 7.77 -13.76 4.07
CA TYR A 14 8.32 -14.64 3.03
C TYR A 14 7.33 -15.72 2.59
N ASN A 15 6.04 -15.39 2.51
CA ASN A 15 4.99 -16.30 2.06
C ASN A 15 4.54 -15.98 0.65
N GLU A 16 4.00 -16.99 -0.02
CA GLU A 16 3.23 -16.83 -1.25
C GLU A 16 1.78 -17.19 -0.94
N CYS A 17 0.86 -16.23 -1.05
CA CYS A 17 -0.56 -16.40 -0.81
C CYS A 17 -1.32 -16.08 -2.09
N TRP A 18 -1.63 -17.11 -2.89
CA TRP A 18 -2.26 -16.95 -4.20
C TRP A 18 -3.22 -18.10 -4.50
N SER A 19 -4.10 -17.89 -5.47
CA SER A 19 -5.11 -18.85 -5.93
C SER A 19 -5.10 -18.90 -7.47
N ASP A 20 -6.18 -19.30 -8.12
CA ASP A 20 -6.31 -19.29 -9.57
C ASP A 20 -7.43 -18.36 -10.05
N SER A 21 -7.38 -17.95 -11.32
CA SER A 21 -8.33 -17.01 -11.95
C SER A 21 -9.80 -17.44 -11.96
N SER A 22 -10.11 -18.66 -11.53
CA SER A 22 -11.48 -19.17 -11.37
C SER A 22 -11.91 -19.33 -9.91
N HIS A 23 -11.00 -19.25 -8.93
CA HIS A 23 -11.25 -19.54 -7.52
C HIS A 23 -10.53 -18.58 -6.56
N TYR A 24 -10.71 -17.27 -6.71
CA TYR A 24 -10.07 -16.31 -5.79
C TYR A 24 -10.50 -16.54 -4.34
N PHE A 25 -9.59 -16.23 -3.42
CA PHE A 25 -9.98 -16.04 -2.01
C PHE A 25 -10.95 -14.85 -1.90
N ASN A 26 -11.65 -14.71 -0.78
CA ASN A 26 -12.27 -13.41 -0.49
C ASN A 26 -11.15 -12.41 -0.18
N ASP A 27 -10.52 -12.61 0.98
CA ASP A 27 -9.31 -11.90 1.40
C ASP A 27 -8.14 -12.87 1.53
N ALA A 28 -6.93 -12.45 1.15
CA ALA A 28 -5.74 -13.29 1.29
C ALA A 28 -5.31 -13.42 2.75
N MET A 29 -5.40 -12.33 3.52
CA MET A 29 -5.12 -12.28 4.97
C MET A 29 -6.15 -11.38 5.65
N GLY A 30 -6.87 -11.87 6.65
CA GLY A 30 -7.87 -11.05 7.36
C GLY A 30 -8.40 -11.67 8.66
N ALA A 31 -9.46 -11.07 9.21
CA ALA A 31 -10.11 -11.48 10.46
C ALA A 31 -11.64 -11.57 10.33
N GLY A 32 -12.31 -11.56 11.49
CA GLY A 32 -13.77 -11.50 11.59
C GLY A 32 -14.31 -10.08 11.57
N PHE A 33 -14.00 -9.27 12.58
CA PHE A 33 -14.52 -7.90 12.67
C PHE A 33 -13.50 -6.87 12.22
N ASN A 34 -13.91 -6.04 11.26
CA ASN A 34 -13.16 -4.95 10.65
C ASN A 34 -13.14 -3.66 11.50
N GLY A 35 -14.13 -3.49 12.38
CA GLY A 35 -14.30 -2.29 13.21
C GLY A 35 -14.36 -2.65 14.69
N GLY A 36 -13.30 -2.36 15.42
CA GLY A 36 -13.17 -2.62 16.84
C GLY A 36 -11.74 -2.42 17.33
N TYR A 37 -11.51 -2.58 18.63
CA TYR A 37 -10.16 -2.56 19.23
C TYR A 37 -9.38 -3.87 18.99
N ARG A 38 -9.98 -4.80 18.26
CA ARG A 38 -9.44 -6.07 17.77
C ARG A 38 -9.67 -6.14 16.28
N GLY A 39 -9.08 -7.13 15.63
CA GLY A 39 -9.20 -7.38 14.20
C GLY A 39 -8.02 -8.21 13.72
N PHE A 40 -7.57 -7.97 12.50
CA PHE A 40 -6.32 -8.55 11.97
C PHE A 40 -5.30 -7.43 11.74
N PRO A 41 -4.00 -7.68 11.98
CA PRO A 41 -3.41 -8.88 12.56
C PRO A 41 -3.48 -8.93 14.10
N GLY A 42 -3.95 -7.86 14.76
CA GLY A 42 -3.80 -7.68 16.20
C GLY A 42 -2.47 -6.98 16.53
N ALA A 43 -2.27 -6.65 17.81
CA ALA A 43 -1.14 -5.82 18.24
C ALA A 43 0.24 -6.41 17.88
N ASP A 44 1.27 -5.57 17.75
CA ASP A 44 2.67 -5.96 17.66
C ASP A 44 2.97 -7.01 16.56
N SER A 45 2.37 -6.83 15.38
CA SER A 45 2.44 -7.82 14.29
C SER A 45 3.10 -7.27 13.02
N ASP A 46 3.81 -8.16 12.32
CA ASP A 46 4.62 -7.86 11.14
C ASP A 46 4.13 -8.64 9.92
N ILE A 47 3.95 -7.95 8.79
CA ILE A 47 3.56 -8.56 7.52
C ILE A 47 4.53 -8.08 6.43
N TYR A 48 5.46 -8.93 5.99
CA TYR A 48 6.48 -8.45 5.06
C TYR A 48 7.10 -9.45 4.08
N CYS A 49 7.59 -8.93 2.95
CA CYS A 49 8.23 -9.73 1.90
C CYS A 49 7.37 -10.89 1.38
N ASN A 50 6.05 -10.75 1.46
CA ASN A 50 5.13 -11.72 0.90
C ASN A 50 4.81 -11.39 -0.57
N TYR A 51 4.49 -12.44 -1.32
CA TYR A 51 3.76 -12.33 -2.58
C TYR A 51 2.30 -12.68 -2.32
N ILE A 52 1.37 -11.80 -2.69
CA ILE A 52 -0.06 -11.98 -2.45
C ILE A 52 -0.80 -11.75 -3.76
N ALA A 53 -1.64 -12.70 -4.18
CA ALA A 53 -2.41 -12.57 -5.41
C ALA A 53 -3.77 -13.28 -5.37
N ASP A 54 -4.60 -13.00 -6.39
CA ASP A 54 -5.82 -13.73 -6.71
C ASP A 54 -6.85 -13.74 -5.56
N CYS A 55 -7.26 -12.54 -5.13
CA CYS A 55 -8.28 -12.31 -4.09
C CYS A 55 -9.39 -11.40 -4.60
N TRP A 56 -10.65 -11.68 -4.23
CA TRP A 56 -11.80 -10.91 -4.72
C TRP A 56 -11.93 -9.54 -4.06
N ASP A 57 -11.47 -9.40 -2.82
CA ASP A 57 -11.59 -8.19 -2.02
C ASP A 57 -10.19 -7.72 -1.57
N ASP A 58 -9.78 -7.97 -0.33
CA ASP A 58 -8.56 -7.41 0.23
C ASP A 58 -7.34 -8.38 0.16
N GLY A 59 -6.19 -7.90 -0.30
CA GLY A 59 -4.93 -8.65 -0.22
C GLY A 59 -4.48 -8.84 1.23
N ILE A 60 -4.43 -7.73 1.98
CA ILE A 60 -4.20 -7.69 3.42
C ILE A 60 -5.29 -6.86 4.08
N GLU A 61 -6.17 -7.47 4.87
CA GLU A 61 -7.19 -6.80 5.69
C GLU A 61 -6.62 -6.47 7.09
N ALA A 62 -5.72 -5.49 7.15
CA ALA A 62 -5.16 -4.99 8.41
C ALA A 62 -6.08 -3.93 9.02
N GLU A 63 -7.18 -4.38 9.61
CA GLU A 63 -8.24 -3.54 10.16
C GLU A 63 -8.51 -3.85 11.63
N GLY A 64 -9.00 -2.83 12.35
CA GLY A 64 -9.38 -2.93 13.75
C GLY A 64 -8.37 -2.26 14.67
N GLY A 65 -7.70 -3.03 15.52
CA GLY A 65 -6.80 -2.49 16.55
C GLY A 65 -5.55 -1.84 15.97
N ASP A 66 -4.80 -2.60 15.16
CA ASP A 66 -3.55 -2.19 14.50
C ASP A 66 -2.53 -1.49 15.39
N GLN A 67 -2.47 -1.88 16.67
CA GLN A 67 -1.52 -1.31 17.62
C GLN A 67 -0.11 -1.80 17.31
N ASN A 68 0.78 -0.91 16.85
CA ASN A 68 2.15 -1.25 16.50
C ASN A 68 2.23 -2.36 15.42
N VAL A 69 1.37 -2.23 14.40
CA VAL A 69 1.36 -3.14 13.23
C VAL A 69 2.23 -2.57 12.13
N ARG A 70 3.00 -3.44 11.47
CA ARG A 70 4.00 -3.06 10.47
C ARG A 70 3.84 -3.91 9.21
N ILE A 71 3.64 -3.27 8.07
CA ILE A 71 3.38 -3.92 6.78
C ILE A 71 4.38 -3.39 5.76
N TRP A 72 5.32 -4.22 5.28
CA TRP A 72 6.34 -3.72 4.37
C TRP A 72 6.87 -4.69 3.33
N ASN A 73 7.43 -4.16 2.24
CA ASN A 73 8.06 -4.97 1.20
C ASN A 73 7.17 -6.11 0.66
N ASN A 74 5.84 -6.00 0.68
CA ASN A 74 4.97 -6.98 0.04
C ASN A 74 4.74 -6.59 -1.43
N TYR A 75 4.59 -7.58 -2.31
CA TYR A 75 4.06 -7.40 -3.65
C TYR A 75 2.67 -8.01 -3.72
N ILE A 76 1.69 -7.20 -4.11
CA ILE A 76 0.27 -7.55 -4.05
C ILE A 76 -0.37 -7.23 -5.40
N GLU A 77 -0.90 -8.22 -6.11
CA GLU A 77 -1.53 -8.05 -7.43
C GLU A 77 -2.79 -8.89 -7.57
N ASP A 78 -3.61 -8.65 -8.60
CA ASP A 78 -4.82 -9.43 -8.86
C ASP A 78 -5.80 -9.45 -7.67
N VAL A 79 -5.95 -8.29 -7.02
CA VAL A 79 -6.90 -8.06 -5.91
C VAL A 79 -7.76 -6.81 -6.14
N LEU A 80 -8.92 -6.68 -5.49
CA LEU A 80 -9.66 -5.43 -5.53
C LEU A 80 -8.91 -4.34 -4.75
N ILE A 81 -8.46 -4.64 -3.54
CA ILE A 81 -7.73 -3.71 -2.66
C ILE A 81 -6.45 -4.38 -2.13
N PRO A 82 -5.26 -3.85 -2.43
CA PRO A 82 -4.00 -4.40 -1.92
C PRO A 82 -3.90 -4.44 -0.40
N ILE A 83 -4.18 -3.31 0.27
CA ILE A 83 -4.10 -3.19 1.73
C ILE A 83 -5.36 -2.49 2.24
N ALA A 84 -6.08 -3.14 3.14
CA ALA A 84 -7.25 -2.61 3.81
C ALA A 84 -6.94 -2.24 5.25
N ASN A 85 -7.49 -1.10 5.69
CA ASN A 85 -7.25 -0.47 6.99
C ASN A 85 -8.47 0.35 7.47
N ALA A 86 -9.69 -0.05 7.09
CA ALA A 86 -10.95 0.61 7.36
C ALA A 86 -11.69 -0.05 8.56
N ALA A 87 -11.29 0.18 9.80
CA ALA A 87 -10.53 1.34 10.31
C ALA A 87 -9.34 0.92 11.17
N VAL A 88 -8.36 1.83 11.31
CA VAL A 88 -7.33 1.77 12.36
C VAL A 88 -7.84 2.48 13.62
N SER A 89 -8.09 1.72 14.69
CA SER A 89 -8.72 2.23 15.92
C SER A 89 -7.77 2.52 17.07
N ILE A 90 -6.65 1.80 17.19
CA ILE A 90 -5.64 2.08 18.22
C ILE A 90 -4.40 2.67 17.56
N GLY A 91 -3.85 1.98 16.56
CA GLY A 91 -2.59 2.37 15.94
C GLY A 91 -1.41 2.37 16.94
N PRO A 92 -0.22 2.78 16.50
CA PRO A 92 0.09 3.21 15.14
C PRO A 92 0.19 2.03 14.15
N LEU A 93 -0.37 2.21 12.96
CA LEU A 93 -0.15 1.36 11.78
C LEU A 93 0.96 1.96 10.91
N TYR A 94 1.94 1.14 10.52
CA TYR A 94 3.03 1.53 9.62
C TYR A 94 2.96 0.70 8.33
N VAL A 95 2.91 1.37 7.17
CA VAL A 95 2.86 0.74 5.85
C VAL A 95 3.96 1.33 4.99
N TRP A 96 5.00 0.55 4.63
CA TRP A 96 6.08 1.10 3.81
C TRP A 96 6.70 0.16 2.80
N ARG A 97 7.24 0.70 1.70
CA ARG A 97 7.94 -0.09 0.67
C ARG A 97 7.14 -1.26 0.08
N ASN A 98 5.81 -1.24 0.19
CA ASN A 98 4.96 -2.19 -0.51
C ASN A 98 4.79 -1.77 -1.97
N VAL A 99 4.59 -2.74 -2.84
CA VAL A 99 4.28 -2.51 -4.25
C VAL A 99 2.93 -3.15 -4.56
N SER A 100 1.99 -2.34 -5.04
CA SER A 100 0.75 -2.86 -5.64
C SER A 100 0.95 -3.05 -7.14
N GLY A 101 0.63 -4.23 -7.65
CA GLY A 101 0.48 -4.53 -9.08
C GLY A 101 -0.95 -4.32 -9.56
N ARG A 102 -1.41 -5.21 -10.47
CA ARG A 102 -2.75 -5.15 -11.06
C ARG A 102 -3.84 -5.14 -9.98
N SER A 103 -4.84 -4.27 -10.10
CA SER A 103 -6.06 -4.32 -9.30
C SER A 103 -7.24 -4.68 -10.17
N TYR A 104 -8.12 -5.56 -9.68
CA TYR A 104 -9.16 -6.16 -10.50
C TYR A 104 -10.40 -6.53 -9.68
N SER A 105 -11.55 -6.27 -10.27
CA SER A 105 -12.84 -6.85 -9.87
C SER A 105 -13.65 -7.17 -11.13
N PRO A 106 -14.36 -8.31 -11.18
CA PRO A 106 -15.01 -8.78 -12.38
C PRO A 106 -16.28 -7.97 -12.69
N PRO A 107 -16.65 -7.81 -13.98
CA PRO A 107 -17.92 -7.20 -14.35
C PRO A 107 -19.11 -7.88 -13.64
N GLY A 108 -20.01 -7.08 -13.08
CA GLY A 108 -21.15 -7.58 -12.32
C GLY A 108 -20.83 -8.00 -10.88
N SER A 109 -19.65 -7.68 -10.36
CA SER A 109 -19.36 -7.79 -8.93
C SER A 109 -20.33 -6.94 -8.10
N SER A 110 -20.57 -7.35 -6.85
CA SER A 110 -21.47 -6.64 -5.92
C SER A 110 -21.07 -5.19 -5.64
N TRP A 111 -19.82 -4.84 -5.93
CA TRP A 111 -19.25 -3.52 -5.69
C TRP A 111 -19.40 -2.57 -6.88
N ASP A 112 -19.78 -3.06 -8.07
CA ASP A 112 -19.85 -2.29 -9.34
C ASP A 112 -18.55 -1.48 -9.59
N MET A 113 -17.43 -2.12 -9.31
CA MET A 113 -16.08 -1.55 -9.43
C MET A 113 -15.24 -2.43 -10.36
N THR A 114 -14.28 -1.82 -11.06
CA THR A 114 -13.29 -2.56 -11.87
C THR A 114 -11.96 -2.73 -11.13
N HIS A 115 -11.72 -1.91 -10.09
CA HIS A 115 -10.53 -1.87 -9.26
C HIS A 115 -10.81 -1.06 -8.00
N GLY A 116 -10.00 -1.24 -6.95
CA GLY A 116 -10.10 -0.52 -5.68
C GLY A 116 -8.89 0.38 -5.42
N PRO A 117 -8.88 1.12 -4.30
CA PRO A 117 -7.72 1.88 -3.85
C PRO A 117 -6.56 0.96 -3.44
N MET A 118 -5.32 1.44 -3.59
CA MET A 118 -4.12 0.76 -3.09
C MET A 118 -4.22 0.53 -1.58
N ILE A 119 -4.71 1.55 -0.86
CA ILE A 119 -4.99 1.47 0.57
C ILE A 119 -6.43 1.94 0.83
N LYS A 120 -7.25 1.08 1.44
CA LYS A 120 -8.72 1.23 1.55
C LYS A 120 -9.17 2.54 2.18
N MET A 121 -8.57 2.90 3.30
CA MET A 121 -8.94 4.02 4.16
C MET A 121 -10.39 3.99 4.66
N GLY A 122 -10.71 4.90 5.57
CA GLY A 122 -12.07 5.07 6.08
C GLY A 122 -12.39 4.11 7.22
N TYR A 123 -13.58 3.55 7.18
CA TYR A 123 -14.12 2.71 8.24
C TYR A 123 -15.07 1.64 7.68
N ALA A 124 -15.20 0.52 8.39
CA ALA A 124 -16.23 -0.47 8.16
C ALA A 124 -17.58 -0.04 8.78
N ASN A 125 -17.66 0.00 10.11
CA ASN A 125 -18.93 0.14 10.84
C ASN A 125 -19.15 1.51 11.54
N GLY A 126 -18.25 2.48 11.32
CA GLY A 126 -18.46 3.89 11.69
C GLY A 126 -17.17 4.66 11.94
N GLU A 127 -17.23 5.99 11.73
CA GLU A 127 -16.11 6.92 11.95
C GLU A 127 -15.52 6.88 13.36
N LYS A 128 -16.31 6.46 14.37
CA LYS A 128 -15.85 6.31 15.75
C LYS A 128 -14.64 5.38 15.93
N TRP A 129 -14.37 4.53 14.94
CA TRP A 129 -13.23 3.61 14.94
C TRP A 129 -11.98 4.19 14.27
N MET A 130 -12.02 5.41 13.72
CA MET A 130 -10.90 6.04 13.02
C MET A 130 -10.05 6.89 13.97
N THR A 131 -9.57 6.30 15.06
CA THR A 131 -8.87 7.00 16.15
C THR A 131 -7.37 6.72 16.19
N GLY A 132 -6.91 5.67 15.51
CA GLY A 132 -5.49 5.31 15.46
C GLY A 132 -4.72 6.11 14.41
N HIS A 133 -3.44 6.35 14.69
CA HIS A 133 -2.53 6.99 13.74
C HIS A 133 -2.01 6.00 12.69
N MET A 134 -1.78 6.51 11.47
CA MET A 134 -1.28 5.72 10.34
C MET A 134 -0.13 6.44 9.67
N TYR A 135 0.90 5.68 9.30
CA TYR A 135 2.12 6.18 8.67
C TYR A 135 2.39 5.38 7.40
N ILE A 136 2.38 6.06 6.25
CA ILE A 136 2.41 5.42 4.92
C ILE A 136 3.59 5.98 4.14
N PHE A 137 4.67 5.20 4.00
CA PHE A 137 5.95 5.70 3.50
C PHE A 137 6.51 4.90 2.34
N ASN A 138 7.08 5.56 1.33
CA ASN A 138 7.87 4.86 0.30
C ASN A 138 7.12 3.68 -0.36
N ASN A 139 5.80 3.70 -0.49
CA ASN A 139 5.07 2.65 -1.21
C ASN A 139 4.96 3.00 -2.70
N THR A 140 4.87 1.99 -3.57
CA THR A 140 4.64 2.20 -5.01
C THR A 140 3.31 1.59 -5.43
N ASN A 141 2.36 2.43 -5.82
CA ASN A 141 1.23 2.02 -6.63
C ASN A 141 1.72 1.88 -8.09
N PHE A 142 2.02 0.67 -8.52
CA PHE A 142 2.59 0.42 -9.84
C PHE A 142 1.47 0.31 -10.89
N GLN A 143 1.65 0.98 -12.03
CA GLN A 143 0.71 0.96 -13.14
C GLN A 143 1.36 0.30 -14.34
N ASP A 144 1.13 -1.01 -14.47
CA ASP A 144 1.37 -1.71 -15.73
C ASP A 144 0.15 -1.57 -16.64
N ASP A 145 0.34 -0.97 -17.81
CA ASP A 145 -0.71 -0.77 -18.81
C ASP A 145 -2.04 -0.20 -18.28
N ASN A 146 -1.97 0.71 -17.29
CA ASN A 146 -3.14 1.35 -16.67
C ASN A 146 -4.08 0.38 -15.92
N ASN A 147 -3.55 -0.73 -15.39
CA ASN A 147 -4.33 -1.75 -14.69
C ASN A 147 -4.05 -1.87 -13.19
N GLY A 148 -3.27 -0.97 -12.59
CA GLY A 148 -2.97 -0.93 -11.15
C GLY A 148 -4.16 -0.51 -10.30
N ALA A 149 -3.95 -0.29 -9.00
CA ALA A 149 -4.97 0.21 -8.07
C ALA A 149 -5.18 1.73 -8.22
N ALA A 150 -6.27 2.25 -7.65
CA ALA A 150 -6.42 3.67 -7.38
C ALA A 150 -5.50 4.08 -6.21
N GLY A 151 -5.53 5.35 -5.81
CA GLY A 151 -4.68 5.88 -4.76
C GLY A 151 -5.14 5.52 -3.34
N LEU A 152 -4.95 6.43 -2.39
CA LEU A 152 -5.41 6.26 -1.01
C LEU A 152 -6.91 6.60 -0.90
N GLY A 153 -7.75 5.65 -0.52
CA GLY A 153 -9.18 5.89 -0.26
C GLY A 153 -10.06 6.13 -1.50
N GLY A 154 -9.53 5.95 -2.71
CA GLY A 154 -10.27 6.13 -3.95
C GLY A 154 -10.77 7.57 -4.13
N SER A 155 -12.03 7.74 -4.50
CA SER A 155 -12.56 9.05 -4.87
C SER A 155 -13.03 9.91 -3.70
N GLY A 156 -13.32 9.32 -2.53
CA GLY A 156 -14.01 10.09 -1.47
C GLY A 156 -14.06 9.45 -0.09
N ARG A 157 -13.26 8.41 0.21
CA ARG A 157 -13.18 7.90 1.58
C ARG A 157 -12.68 9.00 2.53
N ILE A 158 -13.22 8.97 3.74
CA ILE A 158 -12.70 9.77 4.85
C ILE A 158 -11.34 9.20 5.23
N ILE A 159 -10.35 10.06 5.44
CA ILE A 159 -9.04 9.69 5.97
C ILE A 159 -8.83 10.51 7.24
N LYS A 160 -8.36 9.89 8.32
CA LYS A 160 -8.03 10.58 9.57
C LYS A 160 -6.68 10.11 10.11
N HIS A 161 -5.96 10.99 10.79
CA HIS A 161 -4.71 10.70 11.51
C HIS A 161 -3.63 10.01 10.64
N CYS A 162 -3.58 10.35 9.36
CA CYS A 162 -2.68 9.72 8.39
C CYS A 162 -1.54 10.65 8.00
N THR A 163 -0.31 10.16 8.09
CA THR A 163 0.89 10.84 7.56
C THR A 163 1.44 10.04 6.38
N THR A 164 1.61 10.70 5.23
CA THR A 164 2.21 10.08 4.04
C THR A 164 3.49 10.80 3.67
N ARG A 165 4.52 10.07 3.24
CA ARG A 165 5.78 10.63 2.74
C ARG A 165 6.40 9.68 1.72
N ASN A 166 7.04 10.22 0.71
CA ASN A 166 7.85 9.48 -0.25
C ASN A 166 7.13 8.40 -1.07
N ASN A 167 5.80 8.37 -1.14
CA ASN A 167 5.08 7.35 -1.91
C ASN A 167 5.07 7.71 -3.40
N ILE A 168 4.96 6.69 -4.27
CA ILE A 168 4.54 6.85 -5.67
C ILE A 168 3.07 6.43 -5.75
N LEU A 169 2.17 7.39 -5.87
CA LEU A 169 0.73 7.20 -6.03
C LEU A 169 0.33 7.40 -7.50
N HIS A 170 0.92 6.58 -8.37
CA HIS A 170 0.58 6.51 -9.79
C HIS A 170 -0.74 5.73 -9.95
N VAL A 171 -1.81 6.45 -10.26
CA VAL A 171 -3.17 5.92 -10.44
C VAL A 171 -3.54 5.80 -11.92
N ARG A 172 -4.68 5.16 -12.21
CA ARG A 172 -5.14 5.02 -13.59
C ARG A 172 -5.52 6.38 -14.18
N ARG A 173 -5.46 6.52 -15.50
CA ARG A 173 -5.75 7.78 -16.23
C ARG A 173 -7.15 8.33 -15.97
N GLU A 174 -8.11 7.44 -15.72
CA GLU A 174 -9.49 7.77 -15.40
C GLU A 174 -9.71 8.15 -13.92
N ASP A 175 -8.76 7.80 -13.04
CA ASP A 175 -8.83 8.14 -11.63
C ASP A 175 -8.61 9.64 -11.44
N ARG A 176 -9.54 10.26 -10.72
CA ARG A 176 -9.46 11.71 -10.45
C ARG A 176 -8.51 12.05 -9.32
N TYR A 177 -8.20 11.09 -8.45
CA TYR A 177 -7.52 11.33 -7.19
C TYR A 177 -6.46 10.28 -6.87
N SER A 178 -5.25 10.72 -6.55
CA SER A 178 -4.20 9.91 -5.92
C SER A 178 -4.41 9.80 -4.40
N ILE A 179 -5.08 10.78 -3.80
CA ILE A 179 -5.53 10.76 -2.40
C ILE A 179 -6.97 11.25 -2.37
N ALA A 180 -7.86 10.47 -1.77
CA ALA A 180 -9.29 10.78 -1.70
C ALA A 180 -9.56 12.18 -1.14
N VAL A 181 -10.64 12.82 -1.59
CA VAL A 181 -11.05 14.14 -1.09
C VAL A 181 -12.37 14.00 -0.35
N ASN A 182 -12.39 14.41 0.93
CA ASN A 182 -13.60 14.42 1.73
C ASN A 182 -13.55 15.54 2.79
N ASN A 183 -14.67 16.21 3.03
CA ASN A 183 -14.77 17.32 3.99
C ASN A 183 -14.63 16.88 5.46
N ASN A 184 -14.78 15.59 5.74
CA ASN A 184 -14.62 15.01 7.08
C ASN A 184 -13.19 14.53 7.37
N HIS A 185 -12.23 14.82 6.49
CA HIS A 185 -10.81 14.58 6.75
C HIS A 185 -10.36 15.30 8.02
N GLU A 186 -9.51 14.65 8.83
CA GLU A 186 -9.12 15.19 10.12
C GLU A 186 -7.71 14.71 10.53
N GLY A 187 -6.83 15.62 10.95
CA GLY A 187 -5.52 15.24 11.49
C GLY A 187 -4.58 14.56 10.49
N ASN A 188 -4.75 14.81 9.18
CA ASN A 188 -3.88 14.26 8.14
C ASN A 188 -2.71 15.18 7.83
N ASP A 189 -1.61 14.58 7.40
CA ASP A 189 -0.42 15.25 6.90
C ASP A 189 0.11 14.50 5.67
N PHE A 190 -0.46 14.83 4.51
CA PHE A 190 0.01 14.34 3.21
C PHE A 190 1.02 15.31 2.60
N ASP A 191 2.24 14.84 2.36
CA ASP A 191 3.33 15.64 1.76
C ASP A 191 4.45 14.77 1.18
N ASN A 192 5.32 15.35 0.35
CA ASN A 192 6.48 14.66 -0.26
C ASN A 192 6.14 13.36 -1.01
N ASP A 193 4.92 13.19 -1.50
CA ASP A 193 4.56 12.06 -2.36
C ASP A 193 4.67 12.47 -3.84
N LEU A 194 4.85 11.49 -4.72
CA LEU A 194 4.63 11.64 -6.15
C LEU A 194 3.20 11.22 -6.50
N ILE A 195 2.37 12.17 -6.91
CA ILE A 195 0.97 11.94 -7.28
C ILE A 195 0.74 12.15 -8.78
N SER A 196 0.03 11.23 -9.43
CA SER A 196 -0.36 11.38 -10.85
C SER A 196 -1.74 11.98 -11.05
N ALA A 197 -2.55 12.09 -9.99
CA ALA A 197 -3.87 12.71 -9.98
C ALA A 197 -4.06 13.63 -8.77
N ALA A 198 -5.26 14.18 -8.57
CA ALA A 198 -5.48 15.18 -7.53
C ALA A 198 -5.37 14.62 -6.10
N CYS A 199 -5.14 15.52 -5.15
CA CYS A 199 -5.16 15.26 -3.71
C CYS A 199 -6.00 16.35 -3.01
N PRO A 200 -6.29 16.23 -1.70
CA PRO A 200 -6.93 17.29 -0.93
C PRO A 200 -6.20 18.64 -1.03
N PRO A 201 -6.91 19.77 -1.04
CA PRO A 201 -6.28 21.08 -1.11
C PRO A 201 -5.39 21.35 0.11
N ASN A 202 -4.33 22.13 -0.08
CA ASN A 202 -3.34 22.52 0.95
C ASN A 202 -2.44 21.37 1.48
N HIS A 203 -2.50 20.21 0.84
CA HIS A 203 -1.58 19.09 1.01
C HIS A 203 -0.59 18.99 -0.16
N GLU A 204 0.44 18.14 -0.03
CA GLU A 204 1.49 17.94 -1.05
C GLU A 204 2.15 19.26 -1.43
N LYS A 205 2.65 19.99 -0.42
CA LYS A 205 3.35 21.27 -0.60
C LYS A 205 4.72 21.05 -1.21
N ASP A 206 5.40 20.03 -0.72
CA ASP A 206 6.73 19.61 -1.15
C ASP A 206 6.65 18.35 -2.05
N GLY A 207 5.43 17.81 -2.26
CA GLY A 207 5.15 16.70 -3.17
C GLY A 207 5.32 17.02 -4.66
N LEU A 208 5.51 15.98 -5.47
CA LEU A 208 5.68 16.05 -6.91
C LEU A 208 4.37 15.67 -7.63
N LYS A 209 4.08 16.32 -8.76
CA LYS A 209 2.89 16.05 -9.57
C LYS A 209 3.28 15.60 -10.98
N GLY A 210 2.89 14.39 -11.34
CA GLY A 210 3.14 13.84 -12.66
C GLY A 210 3.10 12.32 -12.70
N ILE A 211 3.39 11.78 -13.87
CA ILE A 211 3.44 10.33 -14.09
C ILE A 211 4.91 9.90 -13.98
N PRO A 212 5.28 8.97 -13.07
CA PRO A 212 6.62 8.42 -13.03
C PRO A 212 6.93 7.65 -14.32
N GLN A 213 8.19 7.69 -14.73
CA GLN A 213 8.72 6.82 -15.78
C GLN A 213 9.52 5.72 -15.10
N TYR A 214 9.18 4.47 -15.37
CA TYR A 214 9.90 3.33 -14.83
C TYR A 214 11.01 2.88 -15.78
N VAL A 215 12.02 2.17 -15.25
CA VAL A 215 13.07 1.56 -16.08
C VAL A 215 12.48 0.63 -17.15
N PRO A 216 13.16 0.41 -18.29
CA PRO A 216 12.71 -0.58 -19.27
C PRO A 216 12.52 -1.96 -18.65
N LYS A 217 11.40 -2.63 -18.99
CA LYS A 217 11.01 -3.93 -18.42
C LYS A 217 10.77 -3.88 -16.88
N ALA A 218 10.34 -2.74 -16.36
CA ALA A 218 9.72 -2.70 -15.05
C ALA A 218 8.47 -3.60 -15.02
N GLY A 219 8.18 -4.17 -13.86
CA GLY A 219 7.14 -5.16 -13.65
C GLY A 219 7.60 -6.29 -12.74
N PHE A 220 6.71 -7.24 -12.53
CA PHE A 220 6.94 -8.42 -11.72
C PHE A 220 7.17 -9.66 -12.59
N ASP A 221 8.16 -10.45 -12.22
CA ASP A 221 8.43 -11.77 -12.79
C ASP A 221 7.81 -12.83 -11.88
N THR A 222 6.68 -13.38 -12.31
CA THR A 222 5.89 -14.36 -11.55
C THR A 222 6.69 -15.64 -11.29
N GLU A 223 7.49 -16.14 -12.23
CA GLU A 223 8.27 -17.39 -12.03
C GLU A 223 9.43 -17.19 -11.06
N ALA A 224 10.15 -16.07 -11.20
CA ALA A 224 11.27 -15.75 -10.33
C ALA A 224 10.84 -15.21 -8.96
N ARG A 225 9.59 -14.70 -8.84
CA ARG A 225 9.09 -13.89 -7.72
C ARG A 225 9.95 -12.65 -7.47
N MET A 226 10.32 -11.98 -8.55
CA MET A 226 11.21 -10.82 -8.51
C MET A 226 10.59 -9.61 -9.20
N GLY A 227 10.63 -8.45 -8.55
CA GLY A 227 10.12 -7.20 -9.08
C GLY A 227 11.21 -6.22 -9.49
N MET A 228 11.04 -5.60 -10.65
CA MET A 228 11.78 -4.41 -11.05
C MET A 228 10.81 -3.24 -11.09
N PHE A 229 10.94 -2.30 -10.16
CA PHE A 229 10.00 -1.18 -9.99
C PHE A 229 10.71 0.17 -9.86
N GLN A 230 12.00 0.20 -10.21
CA GLN A 230 12.80 1.42 -10.17
C GLN A 230 12.22 2.44 -11.14
N ILE A 231 12.18 3.68 -10.69
CA ILE A 231 12.03 4.84 -11.56
C ILE A 231 13.26 4.97 -12.46
N ALA A 232 13.04 5.35 -13.72
CA ALA A 232 14.09 5.50 -14.71
C ALA A 232 14.99 6.70 -14.38
N PRO A 233 16.28 6.66 -14.76
CA PRO A 233 17.16 7.83 -14.67
C PRO A 233 16.53 9.05 -15.37
N GLY A 234 16.49 10.19 -14.67
CA GLY A 234 15.88 11.43 -15.17
C GLY A 234 14.35 11.50 -14.99
N SER A 235 13.71 10.47 -14.45
CA SER A 235 12.33 10.57 -13.98
C SER A 235 12.23 11.38 -12.70
N MET A 236 11.03 11.88 -12.43
CA MET A 236 10.69 12.47 -11.13
C MET A 236 10.76 11.41 -10.03
N GLY A 237 11.20 11.82 -8.85
CA GLY A 237 11.31 10.95 -7.69
C GLY A 237 12.70 10.37 -7.42
N ILE A 238 13.64 10.49 -8.37
CA ILE A 238 15.04 10.12 -8.12
C ILE A 238 15.64 11.11 -7.12
N ASP A 239 16.26 10.60 -6.07
CA ASP A 239 16.88 11.35 -4.97
C ASP A 239 15.98 12.50 -4.43
N ALA A 240 14.66 12.30 -4.48
CA ALA A 240 13.67 13.33 -4.15
C ALA A 240 12.93 13.07 -2.84
N GLY A 241 13.16 11.91 -2.22
CA GLY A 241 12.58 11.56 -0.94
C GLY A 241 13.23 12.30 0.22
N VAL A 242 12.46 12.47 1.29
CA VAL A 242 12.99 12.93 2.57
C VAL A 242 13.49 11.76 3.40
N VAL A 243 14.51 12.00 4.23
CA VAL A 243 14.93 11.01 5.24
C VAL A 243 13.83 10.89 6.29
N ILE A 244 13.42 9.66 6.56
CA ILE A 244 12.42 9.31 7.57
C ILE A 244 13.11 8.37 8.56
N PRO A 245 13.49 8.84 9.76
CA PRO A 245 14.27 8.05 10.69
C PRO A 245 13.65 6.67 10.94
N ASN A 246 14.46 5.62 10.81
CA ASN A 246 14.09 4.20 10.92
C ASN A 246 13.28 3.60 9.75
N PHE A 247 12.86 4.38 8.76
CA PHE A 247 12.08 3.90 7.61
C PHE A 247 12.82 4.11 6.28
N CYS A 248 13.53 5.22 6.14
CA CYS A 248 14.19 5.61 4.90
C CYS A 248 15.38 6.53 5.20
N GLU A 249 16.59 6.05 4.95
CA GLU A 249 17.84 6.76 5.17
C GLU A 249 18.48 7.21 3.84
N MET A 250 19.51 8.06 3.91
CA MET A 250 20.29 8.43 2.71
C MET A 250 21.09 7.23 2.20
N VAL A 251 21.12 7.04 0.88
CA VAL A 251 21.87 5.95 0.25
C VAL A 251 23.11 6.55 -0.42
N ASN A 252 24.30 6.18 0.06
CA ASN A 252 25.58 6.71 -0.43
C ASN A 252 25.71 8.25 -0.41
N GLY A 253 24.97 8.92 0.47
CA GLY A 253 24.94 10.39 0.59
C GLY A 253 23.91 11.09 -0.29
N ASP A 254 23.21 10.34 -1.14
CA ASP A 254 22.04 10.82 -1.87
C ASP A 254 20.78 10.68 -1.01
N HIS A 255 19.80 11.56 -1.26
CA HIS A 255 18.45 11.41 -0.71
C HIS A 255 17.82 10.10 -1.23
N PRO A 256 16.92 9.45 -0.48
CA PRO A 256 16.25 8.26 -0.97
C PRO A 256 15.35 8.55 -2.17
N ASP A 257 15.15 7.57 -3.04
CA ASP A 257 14.15 7.66 -4.09
C ASP A 257 12.72 7.64 -3.51
N LEU A 258 11.77 8.25 -4.22
CA LEU A 258 10.35 8.04 -3.96
C LEU A 258 9.96 6.60 -4.35
N GLY A 259 9.01 6.06 -3.60
CA GLY A 259 8.48 4.72 -3.78
C GLY A 259 9.32 3.64 -3.12
N ALA A 260 9.00 2.39 -3.45
CA ALA A 260 9.48 1.21 -2.74
C ALA A 260 10.88 0.75 -3.17
N HIS A 261 11.30 1.13 -4.38
CA HIS A 261 12.45 0.53 -5.05
C HIS A 261 13.48 1.60 -5.42
N GLU A 262 14.54 1.63 -4.62
CA GLU A 262 15.70 2.51 -4.81
C GLU A 262 16.39 2.22 -6.15
N SER A 263 16.79 3.27 -6.85
CA SER A 263 17.55 3.18 -8.08
C SER A 263 18.92 2.54 -7.82
N ARG A 264 19.46 1.91 -8.87
CA ARG A 264 20.81 1.30 -8.83
C ARG A 264 20.93 0.09 -7.90
N THR A 265 19.84 -0.42 -7.32
CA THR A 265 19.80 -1.70 -6.58
C THR A 265 19.41 -2.87 -7.48
N GLY A 266 19.51 -4.10 -6.96
CA GLY A 266 18.98 -5.29 -7.64
C GLY A 266 17.46 -5.37 -7.58
N LYS A 267 16.87 -6.31 -8.35
CA LYS A 267 15.43 -6.63 -8.27
C LYS A 267 15.03 -7.00 -6.83
N ILE A 268 13.84 -6.60 -6.41
CA ILE A 268 13.27 -6.99 -5.11
C ILE A 268 12.76 -8.42 -5.21
N GLN A 269 13.04 -9.26 -4.21
CA GLN A 269 12.50 -10.61 -4.12
C GLN A 269 11.29 -10.64 -3.18
N PHE A 270 10.27 -11.41 -3.54
CA PHE A 270 9.06 -11.63 -2.75
C PHE A 270 8.81 -13.13 -2.59
N GLY A 271 8.01 -13.52 -1.60
CA GLY A 271 7.63 -14.92 -1.41
C GLY A 271 8.69 -15.77 -0.71
N VAL A 272 8.62 -17.09 -0.90
CA VAL A 272 9.36 -18.09 -0.09
C VAL A 272 10.88 -18.05 -0.27
N ARG A 273 11.37 -17.34 -1.28
CA ARG A 273 12.80 -17.14 -1.55
C ARG A 273 13.28 -15.72 -1.26
N ALA A 274 12.42 -14.86 -0.71
CA ALA A 274 12.79 -13.50 -0.43
C ALA A 274 13.78 -13.41 0.75
N GLU A 275 14.74 -12.50 0.60
CA GLU A 275 15.61 -12.05 1.67
C GLU A 275 15.44 -10.55 1.84
N PHE A 276 14.99 -10.11 3.02
CA PHE A 276 14.96 -8.69 3.32
C PHE A 276 16.33 -8.24 3.81
N THR A 277 17.05 -7.51 2.96
CA THR A 277 18.22 -6.75 3.36
C THR A 277 17.82 -5.28 3.43
N PRO A 278 17.77 -4.66 4.62
CA PRO A 278 17.57 -3.22 4.72
C PRO A 278 18.61 -2.51 3.85
N LEU A 279 18.17 -1.51 3.08
CA LEU A 279 19.11 -0.55 2.51
C LEU A 279 19.71 0.19 3.72
N GLY A 280 21.03 0.11 3.84
CA GLY A 280 21.78 0.54 5.03
C GLY A 280 21.66 2.01 5.35
#